data_AF-W7ES95-F1
#
_entry.id   AF-W7ES95-F1
#
_cell.length_a   1.000
_cell.length_b   1.000
_cell.length_c   1.000
_cell.angle_alpha   90.00
_cell.angle_beta   90.00
_cell.angle_gamma   90.00
#
_symmetry.space_group_name_H-M   'P 1'
#
loop_
_entity.id
_entity.type
_entity.pdbx_description
1 polymer ?
#
loop_
_entity_poly.entity_id
_entity_poly.type
_entity_poly.pdbx_seq_one_letter_code
_entity_poly.pdbx_strand_id
1 'polypeptide(L)'
;MSKAKDLSTLVEVTKNTQTLLTHYQSSLTPSKTNTVTAIASASAPDPSTEIPNPLELLRTSSTLLKSHTTTLSLLLINPPLTASALVTKIGNVSEGPLTGVVAAASYVPGVGQRGDVGEIMRAEMRAQVKGLLASWSEVLSIVLSIAQKQGTKQGGSVTEAEKQQVLSATGMVWDACDGVEKLCKDGVVGLVVKKAQELRAVLLDAIEELKEWGEDVADDDDDNDDDEAEHSDQDDVFATENKLGKDDKELKALLDKSLKKLKMMGILYQALVKRRLKTYPASKALTEKGEVQEEQSGEEQATKSPSLKLSELMGVLKSIPETVDDIAAAFYDLDADEAQEMLDRCCAEAKTAVELVRTSWSGQDDEFTAWSEKWVAALDDA
;
A
#
# COMPACT_ATOMS: atom_id res chain seq x y z
N MET A 1 -3.49 -42.15 -27.79
CA MET A 1 -3.16 -40.90 -28.53
C MET A 1 -3.87 -39.67 -27.96
N SER A 2 -5.12 -39.76 -27.48
CA SER A 2 -5.85 -38.63 -26.85
C SER A 2 -5.14 -38.05 -25.63
N LYS A 3 -4.78 -38.88 -24.63
CA LYS A 3 -4.14 -38.42 -23.38
C LYS A 3 -2.84 -37.60 -23.58
N ALA A 4 -2.01 -37.98 -24.56
CA ALA A 4 -0.77 -37.27 -24.87
C ALA A 4 -1.04 -35.92 -25.57
N LYS A 5 -2.07 -35.88 -26.43
CA LYS A 5 -2.54 -34.65 -27.07
C LYS A 5 -3.11 -33.68 -26.02
N ASP A 6 -3.93 -34.19 -25.10
CA ASP A 6 -4.56 -33.39 -24.04
C ASP A 6 -3.51 -32.77 -23.09
N LEU A 7 -2.44 -33.51 -22.75
CA LEU A 7 -1.32 -33.00 -21.95
C LEU A 7 -0.51 -31.93 -22.70
N SER A 8 -0.28 -32.11 -24.00
CA SER A 8 0.39 -31.10 -24.83
C SER A 8 -0.43 -29.81 -24.89
N THR A 9 -1.75 -29.92 -25.05
CA THR A 9 -2.67 -28.76 -25.04
C THR A 9 -2.66 -28.07 -23.68
N LEU A 10 -2.62 -28.83 -22.57
CA LEU A 10 -2.51 -28.25 -21.23
C LEU A 10 -1.23 -27.43 -21.05
N VAL A 11 -0.09 -27.96 -21.51
CA VAL A 11 1.21 -27.24 -21.48
C VAL A 11 1.14 -25.95 -22.29
N GLU A 12 0.57 -26.00 -23.49
CA GLU A 12 0.43 -24.83 -24.36
C GLU A 12 -0.48 -23.74 -23.75
N VAL A 13 -1.68 -24.12 -23.28
CA VAL A 13 -2.63 -23.20 -22.64
C VAL A 13 -2.05 -22.57 -21.37
N THR A 14 -1.32 -23.34 -20.58
CA THR A 14 -0.67 -22.84 -19.35
C THR A 14 0.40 -21.79 -19.68
N LYS A 15 1.25 -22.05 -20.69
CA LYS A 15 2.27 -21.08 -21.15
C LYS A 15 1.65 -19.82 -21.73
N ASN A 16 0.61 -19.96 -22.56
CA ASN A 16 -0.10 -18.81 -23.13
C ASN A 16 -0.72 -17.95 -22.03
N THR A 17 -1.30 -18.58 -21.00
CA THR A 17 -1.87 -17.88 -19.85
C THR A 17 -0.78 -17.18 -19.04
N GLN A 18 0.39 -17.79 -18.82
CA GLN A 18 1.52 -17.11 -18.16
C GLN A 18 1.96 -15.86 -18.91
N THR A 19 2.07 -15.93 -20.25
CA THR A 19 2.38 -14.75 -21.08
C THR A 19 1.32 -13.66 -20.93
N LEU A 20 0.05 -14.04 -20.89
CA LEU A 20 -1.06 -13.12 -20.66
C LEU A 20 -0.96 -12.43 -19.28
N LEU A 21 -0.62 -13.17 -18.23
CA LEU A 21 -0.42 -12.60 -16.88
C LEU A 21 0.71 -11.57 -16.87
N THR A 22 1.83 -11.87 -17.53
CA THR A 22 2.95 -10.91 -17.65
C THR A 22 2.51 -9.62 -18.35
N HIS A 23 1.68 -9.73 -19.40
CA HIS A 23 1.10 -8.56 -20.06
C HIS A 23 0.18 -7.77 -19.12
N TYR A 24 -0.71 -8.43 -18.37
CA TYR A 24 -1.57 -7.78 -17.38
C TYR A 24 -0.78 -7.10 -16.24
N GLN A 25 0.26 -7.74 -15.73
CA GLN A 25 1.13 -7.13 -14.71
C GLN A 25 1.85 -5.89 -15.25
N SER A 26 2.25 -5.93 -16.52
CA SER A 26 2.90 -4.79 -17.20
C SER A 26 1.91 -3.64 -17.38
N SER A 27 0.68 -3.91 -17.81
CA SER A 27 -0.36 -2.89 -18.00
C SER A 27 -0.83 -2.23 -16.71
N LEU A 28 -0.66 -2.89 -15.56
CA LEU A 28 -1.00 -2.35 -14.24
C LEU A 28 0.13 -1.54 -13.60
N THR A 29 1.31 -1.48 -14.22
CA THR A 29 2.43 -0.70 -13.69
C THR A 29 2.28 0.76 -14.10
N PRO A 30 2.25 1.71 -13.14
CA PRO A 30 2.10 3.13 -13.46
C PRO A 30 3.30 3.62 -14.29
N SER A 31 3.07 4.03 -15.53
CA SER A 31 4.10 4.68 -16.35
C SER A 31 4.39 6.08 -15.80
N LYS A 32 5.64 6.35 -15.42
CA LYS A 32 6.12 7.68 -14.97
C LYS A 32 6.25 8.71 -16.11
N THR A 33 5.62 8.50 -17.26
CA THR A 33 5.89 9.30 -18.48
C THR A 33 4.83 10.39 -18.69
N ASN A 34 5.21 11.61 -18.33
CA ASN A 34 4.80 12.91 -18.86
C ASN A 34 3.35 13.41 -18.67
N THR A 35 3.21 14.26 -17.66
CA THR A 35 2.45 15.51 -17.73
C THR A 35 2.83 16.30 -18.99
N VAL A 36 1.83 16.90 -19.65
CA VAL A 36 1.92 17.75 -20.85
C VAL A 36 2.17 16.97 -22.16
N THR A 37 1.09 16.44 -22.76
CA THR A 37 0.73 16.44 -24.20
C THR A 37 -0.30 15.32 -24.48
N ALA A 38 -1.40 15.28 -23.72
CA ALA A 38 -2.55 14.40 -24.02
C ALA A 38 -3.88 15.20 -24.05
N ILE A 39 -3.80 16.50 -24.31
CA ILE A 39 -4.97 17.39 -24.44
C ILE A 39 -5.44 17.51 -25.91
N ALA A 40 -4.93 16.69 -26.81
CA ALA A 40 -5.28 16.76 -28.24
C ALA A 40 -5.41 15.36 -28.86
N SER A 41 -6.31 14.54 -28.32
CA SER A 41 -7.06 13.47 -29.03
C SER A 41 -7.97 12.73 -28.04
N ALA A 42 -8.79 13.46 -27.27
CA ALA A 42 -9.93 12.85 -26.60
C ALA A 42 -11.12 12.91 -27.55
N SER A 43 -11.14 12.01 -28.54
CA SER A 43 -12.40 11.62 -29.16
C SER A 43 -13.28 11.03 -28.05
N ALA A 44 -14.54 11.49 -27.98
CA ALA A 44 -15.51 11.12 -26.96
C ALA A 44 -15.45 9.61 -26.64
N PRO A 45 -15.37 9.21 -25.36
CA PRO A 45 -15.39 7.80 -25.00
C PRO A 45 -16.76 7.20 -25.37
N ASP A 46 -16.74 6.09 -26.10
CA ASP A 46 -17.92 5.27 -26.38
C ASP A 46 -18.62 4.89 -25.06
N PRO A 47 -19.97 4.92 -25.00
CA PRO A 47 -20.76 4.62 -23.79
C PRO A 47 -20.70 3.16 -23.32
N SER A 48 -19.85 2.31 -23.91
CA SER A 48 -19.75 0.86 -23.64
C SER A 48 -18.62 0.49 -22.67
N THR A 49 -17.83 1.45 -22.18
CA THR A 49 -16.67 1.20 -21.28
C THR A 49 -16.86 1.72 -19.85
N GLU A 50 -18.04 2.23 -19.51
CA GLU A 50 -18.33 2.69 -18.16
C GLU A 50 -18.47 1.50 -17.21
N ILE A 51 -17.65 1.46 -16.15
CA ILE A 51 -17.75 0.48 -15.06
C ILE A 51 -18.34 1.22 -13.86
N PRO A 52 -19.66 1.07 -13.59
CA PRO A 52 -20.33 1.88 -12.57
C PRO A 52 -19.77 1.67 -11.16
N ASN A 53 -19.36 0.43 -10.84
CA ASN A 53 -18.77 0.08 -9.56
C ASN A 53 -17.55 -0.85 -9.74
N PRO A 54 -16.33 -0.29 -9.86
CA PRO A 54 -15.13 -1.11 -10.05
C PRO A 54 -14.80 -1.96 -8.82
N LEU A 55 -15.22 -1.57 -7.61
CA LEU A 55 -14.99 -2.36 -6.39
C LEU A 55 -15.85 -3.62 -6.35
N GLU A 56 -17.10 -3.53 -6.80
CA GLU A 56 -17.98 -4.69 -6.91
C GLU A 56 -17.48 -5.66 -7.97
N LEU A 57 -17.09 -5.16 -9.15
CA LEU A 57 -16.50 -5.98 -10.21
C LEU A 57 -15.24 -6.71 -9.71
N LEU A 58 -14.38 -6.01 -8.98
CA LEU A 58 -13.17 -6.58 -8.39
C LEU A 58 -13.51 -7.68 -7.36
N ARG A 59 -14.49 -7.45 -6.48
CA ARG A 59 -14.94 -8.41 -5.48
C ARG A 59 -15.55 -9.68 -6.11
N THR A 60 -16.45 -9.51 -7.08
CA THR A 60 -17.11 -10.64 -7.74
C THR A 60 -16.12 -11.46 -8.55
N SER A 61 -15.19 -10.79 -9.25
CA SER A 61 -14.15 -11.47 -10.04
C SER A 61 -13.14 -12.23 -9.16
N SER A 62 -12.72 -11.66 -8.03
CA SER A 62 -11.82 -12.33 -7.07
C SER A 62 -12.49 -13.52 -6.37
N THR A 63 -13.77 -13.40 -6.01
CA THR A 63 -14.57 -14.51 -5.45
C THR A 63 -14.68 -15.67 -6.46
N LEU A 64 -14.97 -15.33 -7.72
CA LEU A 64 -15.03 -16.32 -8.79
C LEU A 64 -13.67 -16.99 -9.00
N LEU A 65 -12.57 -16.23 -8.99
CA LEU A 65 -11.21 -16.77 -9.06
C LEU A 65 -10.95 -17.77 -7.93
N LYS A 66 -11.28 -17.42 -6.67
CA LYS A 66 -11.12 -18.31 -5.50
C LYS A 66 -11.86 -19.64 -5.68
N SER A 67 -13.08 -19.60 -6.22
CA SER A 67 -13.86 -20.83 -6.52
C SER A 67 -13.22 -21.69 -7.61
N HIS A 68 -12.67 -21.07 -8.65
CA HIS A 68 -11.96 -21.77 -9.71
C HIS A 68 -10.66 -22.38 -9.22
N THR A 69 -9.88 -21.66 -8.41
CA THR A 69 -8.64 -22.16 -7.79
C THR A 69 -8.92 -23.39 -6.94
N THR A 70 -10.00 -23.38 -6.15
CA THR A 70 -10.42 -24.54 -5.34
C THR A 70 -10.71 -25.76 -6.22
N THR A 71 -11.47 -25.55 -7.30
CA THR A 71 -11.79 -26.62 -8.26
C THR A 71 -10.53 -27.15 -8.94
N LEU A 72 -9.62 -26.26 -9.36
CA LEU A 72 -8.38 -26.63 -10.02
C LEU A 72 -7.45 -27.40 -9.07
N SER A 73 -7.35 -26.98 -7.81
CA SER A 73 -6.62 -27.69 -6.76
C SER A 73 -7.12 -29.13 -6.59
N LEU A 74 -8.44 -29.31 -6.48
CA LEU A 74 -9.07 -30.63 -6.39
C LEU A 74 -8.81 -31.50 -7.62
N LEU A 75 -8.80 -30.92 -8.82
CA LEU A 75 -8.50 -31.64 -10.07
C LEU A 75 -7.03 -32.06 -10.18
N LEU A 76 -6.11 -31.32 -9.57
CA LEU A 76 -4.69 -31.62 -9.57
C LEU A 76 -4.34 -32.70 -8.54
N ILE A 77 -4.89 -32.64 -7.34
CA ILE A 77 -4.49 -33.55 -6.24
C ILE A 77 -5.19 -34.91 -6.31
N ASN A 78 -6.36 -34.99 -6.96
CA ASN A 78 -7.16 -36.22 -7.03
C ASN A 78 -6.87 -37.01 -8.32
N PRO A 79 -6.41 -38.27 -8.22
CA PRO A 79 -6.32 -39.15 -9.38
C PRO A 79 -7.71 -39.55 -9.91
N PRO A 80 -7.89 -39.76 -11.23
CA PRO A 80 -6.92 -39.55 -12.30
C PRO A 80 -6.83 -38.08 -12.75
N LEU A 81 -5.61 -37.63 -13.08
CA LEU A 81 -5.39 -36.31 -13.64
C LEU A 81 -6.13 -36.16 -14.98
N THR A 82 -7.08 -35.22 -15.01
CA THR A 82 -7.94 -34.97 -16.18
C THR A 82 -7.48 -33.70 -16.89
N ALA A 83 -6.53 -33.84 -17.83
CA ALA A 83 -5.89 -32.70 -18.51
C ALA A 83 -6.88 -31.81 -19.28
N SER A 84 -7.92 -32.38 -19.90
CA SER A 84 -8.96 -31.62 -20.60
C SER A 84 -9.78 -30.74 -19.65
N ALA A 85 -10.10 -31.22 -18.45
CA ALA A 85 -10.82 -30.44 -17.43
C ALA A 85 -9.96 -29.28 -16.91
N LEU A 86 -8.64 -29.49 -16.76
CA LEU A 86 -7.69 -28.43 -16.40
C LEU A 86 -7.60 -27.36 -17.49
N VAL A 87 -7.51 -27.75 -18.76
CA VAL A 87 -7.53 -26.81 -19.91
C VAL A 87 -8.78 -25.94 -19.87
N THR A 88 -9.96 -26.55 -19.74
CA THR A 88 -11.22 -25.78 -19.66
C THR A 88 -11.23 -24.85 -18.46
N LYS A 89 -10.76 -25.29 -17.28
CA LYS A 89 -10.77 -24.44 -16.09
C LYS A 89 -9.79 -23.27 -16.20
N ILE A 90 -8.60 -23.47 -16.76
CA ILE A 90 -7.64 -22.39 -17.00
C ILE A 90 -8.22 -21.39 -18.02
N GLY A 91 -8.82 -21.89 -19.11
CA GLY A 91 -9.50 -21.03 -20.09
C GLY A 91 -10.61 -20.17 -19.48
N ASN A 92 -11.50 -20.78 -18.69
CA ASN A 92 -12.58 -20.05 -18.01
C ASN A 92 -12.05 -18.97 -17.04
N VAL A 93 -10.91 -19.23 -16.37
CA VAL A 93 -10.27 -18.25 -15.48
C VAL A 93 -9.71 -17.07 -16.27
N SER A 94 -9.05 -17.34 -17.39
CA SER A 94 -8.49 -16.31 -18.27
C SER A 94 -9.56 -15.41 -18.91
N GLU A 95 -10.64 -16.00 -19.41
CA GLU A 95 -11.70 -15.26 -20.09
C GLU A 95 -12.59 -14.46 -19.12
N GLY A 96 -12.79 -14.94 -17.90
CA GLY A 96 -13.67 -14.31 -16.91
C GLY A 96 -12.91 -13.59 -15.79
N PRO A 97 -12.64 -14.27 -14.65
CA PRO A 97 -12.08 -13.66 -13.45
C PRO A 97 -10.84 -12.79 -13.67
N LEU A 98 -9.86 -13.27 -14.47
CA LEU A 98 -8.61 -12.52 -14.70
C LEU A 98 -8.87 -11.23 -15.47
N THR A 99 -9.69 -11.29 -16.51
CA THR A 99 -10.09 -10.11 -17.27
C THR A 99 -10.87 -9.13 -16.38
N GLY A 100 -11.76 -9.64 -15.52
CA GLY A 100 -12.56 -8.81 -14.61
C GLY A 100 -11.73 -8.07 -13.55
N VAL A 101 -10.77 -8.74 -12.89
CA VAL A 101 -9.90 -8.09 -11.89
C VAL A 101 -8.97 -7.06 -12.52
N VAL A 102 -8.45 -7.33 -13.72
CA VAL A 102 -7.58 -6.39 -14.44
C VAL A 102 -8.39 -5.20 -14.94
N ALA A 103 -9.57 -5.41 -15.52
CA ALA A 103 -10.46 -4.34 -15.97
C ALA A 103 -10.82 -3.40 -14.81
N ALA A 104 -11.17 -3.95 -13.63
CA ALA A 104 -11.47 -3.16 -12.45
C ALA A 104 -10.27 -2.31 -11.97
N ALA A 105 -9.06 -2.88 -11.95
CA ALA A 105 -7.85 -2.19 -11.48
C ALA A 105 -7.27 -1.19 -12.49
N SER A 106 -7.50 -1.41 -13.78
CA SER A 106 -7.12 -0.49 -14.87
C SER A 106 -8.17 0.60 -15.12
N TYR A 107 -9.34 0.51 -14.50
CA TYR A 107 -10.41 1.48 -14.71
C TYR A 107 -10.02 2.88 -14.21
N VAL A 108 -10.04 3.84 -15.12
CA VAL A 108 -9.79 5.26 -14.86
C VAL A 108 -10.99 6.01 -15.43
N PRO A 109 -11.96 6.41 -14.59
CA PRO A 109 -13.11 7.18 -15.05
C PRO A 109 -12.66 8.56 -15.53
N GLY A 110 -13.33 9.07 -16.58
CA GLY A 110 -13.23 10.46 -16.98
C GLY A 110 -13.83 11.38 -15.91
N VAL A 111 -13.47 12.68 -15.94
CA VAL A 111 -13.96 13.68 -14.98
C VAL A 111 -15.50 13.69 -15.01
N GLY A 112 -16.14 13.41 -13.86
CA GLY A 112 -17.60 13.37 -13.73
C GLY A 112 -18.28 12.03 -14.06
N GLN A 113 -17.52 10.99 -14.41
CA GLN A 113 -18.05 9.64 -14.60
C GLN A 113 -18.19 8.88 -13.27
N ARG A 114 -19.11 7.90 -13.23
CA ARG A 114 -19.31 7.04 -12.06
C ARG A 114 -18.10 6.11 -11.84
N GLY A 115 -17.93 5.67 -10.62
CA GLY A 115 -16.87 4.73 -10.27
C GLY A 115 -15.52 5.37 -9.97
N ASP A 116 -15.45 6.69 -9.75
CA ASP A 116 -14.23 7.33 -9.25
C ASP A 116 -13.98 6.96 -7.80
N VAL A 117 -13.06 6.02 -7.59
CA VAL A 117 -12.59 5.58 -6.28
C VAL A 117 -11.43 6.41 -5.74
N GLY A 118 -10.91 7.37 -6.52
CA GLY A 118 -9.73 8.17 -6.17
C GLY A 118 -8.40 7.44 -6.38
N GLU A 119 -7.31 8.20 -6.55
CA GLU A 119 -6.01 7.62 -6.94
C GLU A 119 -5.43 6.68 -5.88
N ILE A 120 -5.60 6.98 -4.59
CA ILE A 120 -5.12 6.11 -3.51
C ILE A 120 -5.73 4.70 -3.61
N MET A 121 -7.05 4.63 -3.83
CA MET A 121 -7.75 3.36 -3.96
C MET A 121 -7.37 2.65 -5.24
N ARG A 122 -7.24 3.38 -6.37
CA ARG A 122 -6.77 2.79 -7.64
C ARG A 122 -5.37 2.20 -7.51
N ALA A 123 -4.44 2.92 -6.87
CA ALA A 123 -3.08 2.44 -6.65
C ALA A 123 -3.08 1.16 -5.80
N GLU A 124 -3.89 1.10 -4.74
CA GLU A 124 -4.02 -0.09 -3.91
C GLU A 124 -4.68 -1.25 -4.67
N MET A 125 -5.75 -1.01 -5.45
CA MET A 125 -6.38 -2.03 -6.29
C MET A 125 -5.37 -2.62 -7.29
N ARG A 126 -4.56 -1.79 -7.95
CA ARG A 126 -3.49 -2.26 -8.84
C ARG A 126 -2.47 -3.11 -8.10
N ALA A 127 -2.04 -2.71 -6.91
CA ALA A 127 -1.09 -3.46 -6.09
C ALA A 127 -1.65 -4.84 -5.69
N GLN A 128 -2.88 -4.89 -5.18
CA GLN A 128 -3.54 -6.15 -4.80
C GLN A 128 -3.75 -7.07 -6.01
N VAL A 129 -4.19 -6.52 -7.16
CA VAL A 129 -4.35 -7.32 -8.39
C VAL A 129 -3.01 -7.83 -8.90
N LYS A 130 -1.92 -7.05 -8.83
CA LYS A 130 -0.58 -7.55 -9.19
C LYS A 130 -0.16 -8.73 -8.31
N GLY A 131 -0.40 -8.66 -7.00
CA GLY A 131 -0.17 -9.77 -6.06
C GLY A 131 -1.00 -11.00 -6.39
N LEU A 132 -2.29 -10.79 -6.69
CA LEU A 132 -3.21 -11.85 -7.12
C LEU A 132 -2.73 -12.54 -8.41
N LEU A 133 -2.34 -11.77 -9.43
CA LEU A 133 -1.81 -12.31 -10.70
C LEU A 133 -0.50 -13.09 -10.47
N ALA A 134 0.36 -12.63 -9.56
CA ALA A 134 1.58 -13.34 -9.20
C ALA A 134 1.29 -14.69 -8.52
N SER A 135 0.35 -14.72 -7.55
CA SER A 135 -0.07 -15.95 -6.88
C SER A 135 -0.70 -16.96 -7.86
N TRP A 136 -1.46 -16.48 -8.84
CA TRP A 136 -2.03 -17.33 -9.88
C TRP A 136 -0.95 -17.85 -10.86
N SER A 137 0.06 -17.05 -11.17
CA SER A 137 1.21 -17.49 -11.98
C SER A 137 1.95 -18.66 -11.33
N GLU A 138 2.07 -18.66 -10.00
CA GLU A 138 2.67 -19.77 -9.26
C GLU A 138 1.84 -21.07 -9.40
N VAL A 139 0.51 -20.97 -9.33
CA VAL A 139 -0.38 -22.12 -9.59
C VAL A 139 -0.15 -22.67 -11.01
N LEU A 140 -0.03 -21.80 -12.02
CA LEU A 140 0.24 -22.22 -13.39
C LEU A 140 1.61 -22.89 -13.55
N SER A 141 2.64 -22.41 -12.84
CA SER A 141 3.97 -23.04 -12.82
C SER A 141 3.91 -24.47 -12.28
N ILE A 142 3.13 -24.70 -11.22
CA ILE A 142 2.91 -26.04 -10.65
C ILE A 142 2.14 -26.93 -11.63
N VAL A 143 1.07 -26.42 -12.26
CA VAL A 143 0.31 -27.14 -13.30
C VAL A 143 1.24 -27.57 -14.43
N LEU A 144 2.10 -26.67 -14.90
CA LEU A 144 3.05 -26.94 -15.97
C LEU A 144 4.04 -28.06 -15.59
N SER A 145 4.59 -27.98 -14.37
CA SER A 145 5.52 -29.00 -13.83
C SER A 145 4.86 -30.39 -13.76
N ILE A 146 3.63 -30.47 -13.24
CA ILE A 146 2.87 -31.73 -13.17
C ILE A 146 2.58 -32.25 -14.58
N ALA A 147 2.11 -31.40 -15.50
CA ALA A 147 1.79 -31.80 -16.86
C ALA A 147 3.00 -32.34 -17.63
N GLN A 148 4.17 -31.71 -17.47
CA GLN A 148 5.42 -32.15 -18.09
C GLN A 148 5.89 -33.51 -17.55
N LYS A 149 5.87 -33.72 -16.23
CA LYS A 149 6.24 -35.00 -15.62
C LYS A 149 5.34 -36.13 -16.10
N GLN A 150 4.03 -35.90 -16.18
CA GLN A 150 3.04 -36.85 -16.69
C GLN A 150 3.22 -37.18 -18.18
N GLY A 151 3.83 -36.27 -18.96
CA GLY A 151 4.17 -36.49 -20.37
C GLY A 151 5.44 -37.32 -20.59
N THR A 152 6.26 -37.52 -19.56
CA THR A 152 7.48 -38.34 -19.63
C THR A 152 7.22 -39.79 -19.24
N LYS A 153 8.14 -40.72 -19.59
CA LYS A 153 8.05 -42.15 -19.25
C LYS A 153 8.06 -42.45 -17.72
N GLN A 154 8.21 -41.43 -16.87
CA GLN A 154 8.09 -41.48 -15.41
C GLN A 154 6.70 -41.08 -14.88
N GLY A 155 5.65 -41.14 -15.72
CA GLY A 155 4.27 -40.79 -15.35
C GLY A 155 3.68 -41.69 -14.26
N GLY A 156 3.90 -41.34 -13.00
CA GLY A 156 3.24 -41.91 -11.81
C GLY A 156 2.08 -41.04 -11.30
N SER A 157 1.46 -41.42 -10.18
CA SER A 157 0.52 -40.53 -9.47
C SER A 157 1.24 -39.25 -9.02
N VAL A 158 0.49 -38.14 -8.90
CA VAL A 158 0.98 -36.90 -8.27
C VAL A 158 1.56 -37.25 -6.89
N THR A 159 2.80 -36.85 -6.65
CA THR A 159 3.55 -37.12 -5.43
C THR A 159 2.99 -36.32 -4.26
N GLU A 160 3.25 -36.76 -3.03
CA GLU A 160 2.78 -36.03 -1.85
C GLU A 160 3.40 -34.63 -1.76
N ALA A 161 4.66 -34.46 -2.17
CA ALA A 161 5.30 -33.16 -2.26
C ALA A 161 4.61 -32.21 -3.26
N GLU A 162 4.18 -32.72 -4.41
CA GLU A 162 3.43 -31.92 -5.40
C GLU A 162 2.05 -31.54 -4.89
N LYS A 163 1.36 -32.42 -4.15
CA LYS A 163 0.10 -32.06 -3.50
C LYS A 163 0.28 -30.95 -2.49
N GLN A 164 1.32 -31.00 -1.67
CA GLN A 164 1.63 -29.94 -0.71
C GLN A 164 1.92 -28.61 -1.43
N GLN A 165 2.65 -28.63 -2.55
CA GLN A 165 2.88 -27.44 -3.37
C GLN A 165 1.57 -26.87 -3.94
N VAL A 166 0.69 -27.73 -4.49
CA VAL A 166 -0.63 -27.32 -5.00
C VAL A 166 -1.47 -26.68 -3.89
N LEU A 167 -1.52 -27.29 -2.71
CA LEU A 167 -2.28 -26.77 -1.57
C LEU A 167 -1.70 -25.45 -1.07
N SER A 168 -0.38 -25.32 -0.99
CA SER A 168 0.29 -24.08 -0.60
C SER A 168 0.00 -22.95 -1.60
N ALA A 169 0.11 -23.21 -2.90
CA ALA A 169 -0.20 -22.21 -3.92
C ALA A 169 -1.69 -21.86 -3.96
N THR A 170 -2.56 -22.82 -3.69
CA THR A 170 -4.00 -22.57 -3.51
C THR A 170 -4.24 -21.61 -2.35
N GLY A 171 -3.56 -21.83 -1.21
CA GLY A 171 -3.60 -20.94 -0.05
C GLY A 171 -3.16 -19.52 -0.37
N MET A 172 -2.04 -19.36 -1.09
CA MET A 172 -1.56 -18.02 -1.50
C MET A 172 -2.57 -17.27 -2.36
N VAL A 173 -3.25 -17.95 -3.30
CA VAL A 173 -4.31 -17.33 -4.11
C VAL A 173 -5.53 -16.97 -3.25
N TRP A 174 -5.88 -17.81 -2.27
CA TRP A 174 -6.98 -17.50 -1.35
C TRP A 174 -6.68 -16.27 -0.50
N ASP A 175 -5.49 -16.19 0.09
CA ASP A 175 -5.07 -15.05 0.90
C ASP A 175 -5.08 -13.76 0.06
N ALA A 176 -4.64 -13.82 -1.20
CA ALA A 176 -4.72 -12.69 -2.12
C ALA A 176 -6.18 -12.30 -2.46
N CYS A 177 -7.07 -13.27 -2.70
CA CYS A 177 -8.50 -13.00 -2.91
C CYS A 177 -9.16 -12.40 -1.66
N ASP A 178 -8.82 -12.88 -0.47
CA ASP A 178 -9.37 -12.40 0.80
C ASP A 178 -8.87 -10.99 1.12
N GLY A 179 -7.62 -10.68 0.76
CA GLY A 179 -7.08 -9.32 0.80
C GLY A 179 -7.87 -8.36 -0.10
N VAL A 180 -8.19 -8.77 -1.33
CA VAL A 180 -9.04 -8.00 -2.24
C VAL A 180 -10.46 -7.84 -1.68
N GLU A 181 -11.06 -8.89 -1.15
CA GLU A 181 -12.40 -8.83 -0.57
C GLU A 181 -12.46 -7.87 0.63
N LYS A 182 -11.43 -7.89 1.48
CA LYS A 182 -11.27 -6.96 2.60
C LYS A 182 -11.13 -5.52 2.10
N LEU A 183 -10.28 -5.27 1.09
CA LEU A 183 -10.13 -3.95 0.49
C LEU A 183 -11.46 -3.41 -0.04
N CYS A 184 -12.23 -4.23 -0.77
CA CYS A 184 -13.53 -3.85 -1.30
C CYS A 184 -14.56 -3.57 -0.18
N LYS A 185 -14.47 -4.28 0.95
CA LYS A 185 -15.35 -4.10 2.11
C LYS A 185 -15.02 -2.85 2.91
N ASP A 186 -13.73 -2.62 3.16
CA ASP A 186 -13.22 -1.49 3.95
C ASP A 186 -13.33 -0.17 3.16
N GLY A 187 -13.26 -0.25 1.83
CA GLY A 187 -13.40 0.88 0.91
C GLY A 187 -12.31 1.93 1.10
N VAL A 188 -12.53 3.11 0.50
CA VAL A 188 -11.55 4.21 0.55
C VAL A 188 -11.28 4.66 1.99
N VAL A 189 -12.33 4.78 2.81
CA VAL A 189 -12.21 5.23 4.22
C VAL A 189 -11.38 4.26 5.04
N GLY A 190 -11.69 2.95 4.97
CA GLY A 190 -10.93 1.95 5.72
C GLY A 190 -9.48 1.87 5.25
N LEU A 191 -9.23 2.00 3.94
CA LEU A 191 -7.87 2.03 3.39
C LEU A 191 -7.04 3.21 3.91
N VAL A 192 -7.56 4.44 3.84
CA VAL A 192 -6.79 5.62 4.28
C VAL A 192 -6.58 5.64 5.78
N VAL A 193 -7.56 5.18 6.56
CA VAL A 193 -7.40 5.03 8.02
C VAL A 193 -6.32 4.02 8.33
N LYS A 194 -6.32 2.85 7.67
CA LYS A 194 -5.30 1.82 7.84
C LYS A 194 -3.91 2.37 7.51
N LYS A 195 -3.73 2.98 6.32
CA LYS A 195 -2.44 3.54 5.91
C LYS A 195 -1.95 4.64 6.86
N ALA A 196 -2.82 5.54 7.30
CA ALA A 196 -2.44 6.58 8.27
C ALA A 196 -2.03 5.99 9.63
N GLN A 197 -2.66 4.90 10.07
CA GLN A 197 -2.26 4.19 11.29
C GLN A 197 -0.91 3.49 11.15
N GLU A 198 -0.65 2.87 9.99
CA GLU A 198 0.65 2.26 9.68
C GLU A 198 1.77 3.31 9.66
N LEU A 199 1.57 4.43 8.97
CA LEU A 199 2.54 5.55 8.95
C LEU A 199 2.79 6.12 10.36
N ARG A 200 1.75 6.21 11.18
CA ARG A 200 1.89 6.63 12.57
C ARG A 200 2.70 5.62 13.40
N ALA A 201 2.51 4.33 13.16
CA ALA A 201 3.27 3.30 13.87
C ALA A 201 4.76 3.42 13.52
N VAL A 202 5.09 3.49 12.23
CA VAL A 202 6.47 3.71 11.75
C VAL A 202 7.08 4.96 12.38
N LEU A 203 6.36 6.08 12.39
CA LEU A 203 6.80 7.31 13.04
C LEU A 203 7.11 7.11 14.54
N LEU A 204 6.27 6.39 15.28
CA LEU A 204 6.50 6.18 16.71
C LEU A 204 7.65 5.23 16.98
N ASP A 205 7.82 4.21 16.14
CA ASP A 205 8.92 3.26 16.25
C ASP A 205 10.25 4.01 16.02
N ALA A 206 10.34 4.87 15.00
CA ALA A 206 11.51 5.72 14.74
C ALA A 206 11.77 6.74 15.87
N ILE A 207 10.73 7.30 16.48
CA ILE A 207 10.88 8.20 17.65
C ILE A 207 11.45 7.46 18.85
N GLU A 208 11.01 6.23 19.10
CA GLU A 208 11.52 5.43 20.22
C GLU A 208 12.96 5.01 19.96
N GLU A 209 13.30 4.58 18.73
CA GLU A 209 14.68 4.28 18.33
C GLU A 209 15.62 5.47 18.54
N LEU A 210 15.21 6.66 18.07
CA LEU A 210 16.00 7.89 18.24
C LEU A 210 16.12 8.32 19.71
N LYS A 211 15.10 8.03 20.52
CA LYS A 211 15.11 8.30 21.97
C LYS A 211 16.05 7.34 22.71
N GLU A 212 15.98 6.04 22.41
CA GLU A 212 16.87 5.01 22.96
C GLU A 212 18.33 5.36 22.61
N TRP A 213 18.60 5.74 21.35
CA TRP A 213 19.93 6.22 20.94
C TRP A 213 20.43 7.42 21.75
N GLY A 214 19.54 8.35 22.14
CA GLY A 214 19.90 9.51 22.96
C GLY A 214 20.04 9.22 24.46
N GLU A 215 19.37 8.18 24.96
CA GLU A 215 19.38 7.74 26.37
C GLU A 215 20.58 6.83 26.67
N ASP A 216 20.99 5.96 25.75
CA ASP A 216 22.19 5.10 25.83
C ASP A 216 23.52 5.87 26.00
N VAL A 217 23.47 7.20 25.89
CA VAL A 217 24.61 8.10 26.06
C VAL A 217 24.65 8.75 27.45
N ALA A 218 23.64 8.52 28.29
CA ALA A 218 23.49 9.21 29.58
C ALA A 218 23.86 8.36 30.81
N ASP A 219 23.82 7.03 30.72
CA ASP A 219 23.79 6.12 31.89
C ASP A 219 25.06 5.27 32.11
N ASP A 220 26.21 5.66 31.54
CA ASP A 220 27.48 4.95 31.76
C ASP A 220 28.28 5.48 32.98
N ASP A 221 27.58 5.98 34.02
CA ASP A 221 28.25 6.58 35.20
C ASP A 221 27.40 6.48 36.48
N ASP A 222 26.89 5.28 36.80
CA ASP A 222 26.43 4.98 38.16
C ASP A 222 26.69 3.51 38.52
N ASP A 223 27.98 3.13 38.64
CA ASP A 223 28.46 2.11 39.59
C ASP A 223 29.98 1.79 39.41
N ASN A 224 30.84 2.49 40.16
CA ASN A 224 31.82 1.92 41.11
C ASN A 224 33.07 2.80 41.30
N ASP A 225 33.19 3.33 42.52
CA ASP A 225 34.48 3.53 43.17
C ASP A 225 35.17 2.16 43.35
N ASP A 226 36.46 2.12 42.97
CA ASP A 226 37.54 1.29 43.52
C ASP A 226 37.43 -0.24 43.39
N ASP A 227 38.13 -0.84 42.42
CA ASP A 227 39.04 -1.97 42.68
C ASP A 227 39.85 -2.36 41.42
N GLU A 228 41.18 -2.44 41.59
CA GLU A 228 42.14 -2.98 40.63
C GLU A 228 41.82 -4.43 40.24
N ALA A 229 41.58 -4.72 38.96
CA ALA A 229 41.91 -6.01 38.35
C ALA A 229 41.91 -5.95 36.82
N GLU A 230 43.03 -6.37 36.23
CA GLU A 230 43.21 -6.67 34.81
C GLU A 230 42.06 -7.52 34.23
N HIS A 231 41.49 -7.13 33.08
CA HIS A 231 41.41 -7.98 31.87
C HIS A 231 40.57 -7.35 30.73
N SER A 232 41.14 -7.45 29.52
CA SER A 232 40.46 -7.54 28.22
C SER A 232 40.12 -6.25 27.46
N ASP A 233 41.16 -5.54 27.02
CA ASP A 233 41.14 -4.84 25.73
C ASP A 233 40.91 -5.84 24.58
N GLN A 234 39.68 -5.85 24.04
CA GLN A 234 39.32 -6.13 22.64
C GLN A 234 37.84 -6.51 22.61
N ASP A 235 36.97 -5.54 22.33
CA ASP A 235 35.76 -5.68 21.50
C ASP A 235 34.83 -4.43 21.54
N ASP A 236 35.35 -3.22 21.79
CA ASP A 236 34.52 -1.99 21.73
C ASP A 236 35.17 -0.81 21.00
N VAL A 237 35.95 -1.12 19.95
CA VAL A 237 36.63 -0.10 19.11
C VAL A 237 35.81 0.27 17.87
N PHE A 238 34.69 -0.42 17.60
CA PHE A 238 33.86 -0.17 16.43
C PHE A 238 32.45 0.35 16.73
N ALA A 239 32.09 0.59 18.01
CA ALA A 239 30.76 1.12 18.39
C ALA A 239 30.78 2.56 18.96
N THR A 240 31.96 3.20 19.04
CA THR A 240 32.16 4.45 19.79
C THR A 240 32.33 5.70 18.93
N GLU A 241 32.45 5.59 17.60
CA GLU A 241 32.77 6.76 16.76
C GLU A 241 31.58 7.69 16.46
N ASN A 242 30.33 7.31 16.78
CA ASN A 242 29.13 8.10 16.46
C ASN A 242 28.15 8.27 17.64
N LYS A 243 28.67 8.23 18.87
CA LYS A 243 27.87 8.47 20.08
C LYS A 243 27.97 9.94 20.50
N LEU A 244 26.86 10.51 20.96
CA LEU A 244 26.77 11.88 21.45
C LEU A 244 27.84 12.12 22.55
N GLY A 245 28.67 13.16 22.42
CA GLY A 245 29.65 13.47 23.47
C GLY A 245 28.96 13.97 24.75
N LYS A 246 29.50 13.62 25.93
CA LYS A 246 29.02 14.12 27.25
C LYS A 246 28.97 15.66 27.34
N ASP A 247 29.69 16.36 26.47
CA ASP A 247 29.79 17.81 26.40
C ASP A 247 28.83 18.48 25.38
N ASP A 248 28.13 17.73 24.53
CA ASP A 248 27.21 18.27 23.51
C ASP A 248 25.81 18.55 24.08
N LYS A 249 25.77 19.41 25.10
CA LYS A 249 24.52 19.86 25.74
C LYS A 249 23.57 20.54 24.76
N GLU A 250 24.10 21.19 23.73
CA GLU A 250 23.31 21.85 22.68
C GLU A 250 22.60 20.82 21.78
N LEU A 251 23.32 19.78 21.34
CA LEU A 251 22.74 18.70 20.52
C LEU A 251 21.76 17.84 21.33
N LYS A 252 22.03 17.60 22.62
CA LYS A 252 21.06 16.94 23.53
C LYS A 252 19.78 17.75 23.72
N ALA A 253 19.90 19.07 23.90
CA ALA A 253 18.74 19.95 23.99
C ALA A 253 17.94 19.99 22.67
N LEU A 254 18.64 19.97 21.53
CA LEU A 254 18.03 19.87 20.21
C LEU A 254 17.30 18.52 20.03
N LEU A 255 17.91 17.42 20.45
CA LEU A 255 17.29 16.09 20.43
C LEU A 255 16.00 16.03 21.26
N ASP A 256 16.03 16.53 22.50
CA ASP A 256 14.85 16.59 23.36
C ASP A 256 13.72 17.43 22.75
N LYS A 257 14.07 18.56 22.11
CA LYS A 257 13.13 19.41 21.38
C LYS A 257 12.55 18.68 20.16
N SER A 258 13.40 18.03 19.37
CA SER A 258 12.98 17.21 18.23
C SER A 258 12.01 16.11 18.66
N LEU A 259 12.34 15.33 19.68
CA LEU A 259 11.48 14.26 20.19
C LEU A 259 10.11 14.77 20.65
N LYS A 260 10.05 15.95 21.30
CA LYS A 260 8.77 16.58 21.68
C LYS A 260 7.93 16.93 20.45
N LYS A 261 8.52 17.60 19.46
CA LYS A 261 7.84 17.96 18.22
C LYS A 261 7.39 16.74 17.42
N LEU A 262 8.23 15.72 17.31
CA LEU A 262 7.90 14.47 16.62
C LEU A 262 6.76 13.72 17.33
N LYS A 263 6.73 13.68 18.67
CA LYS A 263 5.59 13.13 19.43
C LYS A 263 4.29 13.89 19.14
N MET A 264 4.34 15.20 18.93
CA MET A 264 3.17 15.99 18.51
C MET A 264 2.64 15.57 17.13
N MET A 265 3.52 15.16 16.21
CA MET A 265 3.11 14.57 14.92
C MET A 265 2.34 13.27 15.14
N GLY A 266 2.79 12.41 16.07
CA GLY A 266 2.05 11.21 16.46
C GLY A 266 0.61 11.50 16.96
N ILE A 267 0.38 12.65 17.60
CA ILE A 267 -0.95 13.12 18.02
C ILE A 267 -1.76 13.63 16.82
N LEU A 268 -1.12 14.35 15.88
CA LEU A 268 -1.76 14.83 14.64
C LEU A 268 -2.40 13.67 13.87
N TYR A 269 -1.68 12.57 13.68
CA TYR A 269 -2.22 11.38 13.02
C TYR A 269 -3.49 10.86 13.71
N GLN A 270 -3.53 10.81 15.04
CA GLN A 270 -4.73 10.36 15.76
C GLN A 270 -5.91 11.30 15.54
N ALA A 271 -5.68 12.61 15.55
CA ALA A 271 -6.72 13.61 15.33
C ALA A 271 -7.26 13.55 13.89
N LEU A 272 -6.37 13.45 12.90
CA LEU A 272 -6.73 13.29 11.48
C LEU A 272 -7.54 12.01 11.25
N VAL A 273 -7.11 10.87 11.81
CA VAL A 273 -7.84 9.60 11.70
C VAL A 273 -9.25 9.73 12.29
N LYS A 274 -9.39 10.31 13.48
CA LYS A 274 -10.68 10.40 14.18
C LYS A 274 -11.64 11.40 13.53
N ARG A 275 -11.15 12.55 13.06
CA ARG A 275 -12.00 13.71 12.71
C ARG A 275 -12.03 14.05 11.23
N ARG A 276 -11.12 13.51 10.41
CA ARG A 276 -11.05 13.77 8.95
C ARG A 276 -11.13 12.51 8.12
N LEU A 277 -10.31 11.49 8.39
CA LEU A 277 -10.28 10.30 7.55
C LEU A 277 -11.55 9.46 7.70
N LYS A 278 -12.03 9.25 8.94
CA LYS A 278 -13.28 8.52 9.19
C LYS A 278 -14.55 9.23 8.71
N THR A 279 -14.51 10.54 8.55
CA THR A 279 -15.65 11.37 8.11
C THR A 279 -15.64 11.65 6.61
N TYR A 280 -14.70 11.06 5.86
CA TYR A 280 -14.57 11.26 4.41
C TYR A 280 -15.78 10.71 3.64
N PRO A 281 -16.42 11.51 2.76
CA PRO A 281 -17.66 11.14 2.07
C PRO A 281 -17.41 10.24 0.83
N ALA A 282 -16.78 9.07 1.02
CA ALA A 282 -16.44 8.16 -0.08
C ALA A 282 -17.65 7.64 -0.87
N SER A 283 -18.81 7.48 -0.22
CA SER A 283 -19.98 6.84 -0.84
C SER A 283 -20.67 7.70 -1.91
N LYS A 284 -20.61 9.04 -1.80
CA LYS A 284 -21.30 9.94 -2.75
C LYS A 284 -20.67 9.89 -4.15
N ALA A 285 -19.34 9.70 -4.21
CA ALA A 285 -18.59 9.60 -5.46
C ALA A 285 -18.91 8.34 -6.29
N LEU A 286 -19.45 7.28 -5.68
CA LEU A 286 -19.77 6.02 -6.36
C LEU A 286 -21.22 5.94 -6.88
N THR A 287 -22.15 6.73 -6.30
CA THR A 287 -23.60 6.55 -6.53
C THR A 287 -24.27 7.68 -7.29
N GLU A 288 -23.77 8.91 -7.17
CA GLU A 288 -24.40 10.07 -7.81
C GLU A 288 -23.96 10.15 -9.29
N LYS A 289 -24.93 10.27 -10.21
CA LYS A 289 -24.60 10.92 -11.50
C LYS A 289 -24.13 12.32 -11.13
N GLY A 290 -23.10 12.84 -11.77
CA GLY A 290 -22.81 14.27 -11.71
C GLY A 290 -24.00 15.05 -12.24
N GLU A 291 -25.03 15.26 -11.41
CA GLU A 291 -25.79 16.49 -11.48
C GLU A 291 -24.79 17.54 -11.04
N VAL A 292 -24.19 18.19 -12.03
CA VAL A 292 -23.68 19.54 -11.84
C VAL A 292 -24.91 20.33 -11.39
N GLN A 293 -25.12 20.44 -10.08
CA GLN A 293 -25.95 21.51 -9.58
C GLN A 293 -25.20 22.78 -9.94
N GLU A 294 -25.66 23.43 -11.01
CA GLU A 294 -25.50 24.86 -11.20
C GLU A 294 -26.15 25.55 -10.00
N GLU A 295 -25.48 25.55 -8.85
CA GLU A 295 -25.75 26.53 -7.82
C GLU A 295 -25.13 27.84 -8.30
N GLN A 296 -25.99 28.63 -8.93
CA GLN A 296 -25.80 30.05 -9.13
C GLN A 296 -25.38 30.71 -7.81
N SER A 297 -24.13 31.17 -7.72
CA SER A 297 -23.74 32.55 -7.41
C SER A 297 -22.37 32.65 -6.76
N GLY A 298 -21.50 33.48 -7.34
CA GLY A 298 -20.42 34.16 -6.62
C GLY A 298 -19.04 33.49 -6.61
N GLU A 299 -18.19 33.97 -7.52
CA GLU A 299 -16.75 34.23 -7.31
C GLU A 299 -15.81 33.07 -6.93
N GLU A 300 -15.00 32.68 -7.93
CA GLU A 300 -13.57 32.33 -7.82
C GLU A 300 -13.10 31.60 -6.55
N GLN A 301 -13.40 30.31 -6.42
CA GLN A 301 -12.46 29.35 -5.84
C GLN A 301 -12.67 28.00 -6.50
N ALA A 302 -11.71 27.58 -7.32
CA ALA A 302 -11.64 26.23 -7.86
C ALA A 302 -11.46 25.23 -6.71
N THR A 303 -12.56 24.81 -6.08
CA THR A 303 -12.53 23.83 -4.99
C THR A 303 -12.06 22.48 -5.54
N LYS A 304 -10.78 22.17 -5.32
CA LYS A 304 -10.18 20.85 -5.56
C LYS A 304 -11.15 19.76 -5.09
N SER A 305 -11.40 18.73 -5.92
CA SER A 305 -12.30 17.63 -5.56
C SER A 305 -11.85 16.99 -4.23
N PRO A 306 -12.78 16.51 -3.37
CA PRO A 306 -12.43 15.88 -2.11
C PRO A 306 -11.42 14.73 -2.23
N SER A 307 -11.46 13.99 -3.36
CA SER A 307 -10.51 12.91 -3.66
C SER A 307 -9.08 13.40 -3.92
N LEU A 308 -8.91 14.55 -4.57
CA LEU A 308 -7.60 15.17 -4.78
C LEU A 308 -7.03 15.70 -3.46
N LYS A 309 -7.85 16.37 -2.65
CA LYS A 309 -7.44 16.84 -1.31
C LYS A 309 -7.00 15.67 -0.43
N LEU A 310 -7.72 14.55 -0.45
CA LEU A 310 -7.35 13.33 0.28
C LEU A 310 -6.03 12.74 -0.24
N SER A 311 -5.82 12.72 -1.56
CA SER A 311 -4.58 12.22 -2.16
C SER A 311 -3.37 13.09 -1.79
N GLU A 312 -3.54 14.41 -1.82
CA GLU A 312 -2.53 15.38 -1.39
C GLU A 312 -2.20 15.21 0.10
N LEU A 313 -3.22 15.11 0.96
CA LEU A 313 -3.05 14.86 2.40
C LEU A 313 -2.26 13.56 2.65
N MET A 314 -2.64 12.45 2.01
CA MET A 314 -1.93 11.17 2.22
C MET A 314 -0.50 11.22 1.68
N GLY A 315 -0.22 12.03 0.66
CA GLY A 315 1.13 12.31 0.19
C GLY A 315 1.98 13.00 1.25
N VAL A 316 1.45 14.05 1.87
CA VAL A 316 2.14 14.78 2.96
C VAL A 316 2.29 13.91 4.21
N LEU A 317 1.28 13.11 4.57
CA LEU A 317 1.44 12.18 5.69
C LEU A 317 2.56 11.17 5.41
N LYS A 318 2.67 10.66 4.19
CA LYS A 318 3.74 9.71 3.84
C LYS A 318 5.14 10.32 3.95
N SER A 319 5.33 11.61 3.67
CA SER A 319 6.65 12.26 3.76
C SER A 319 7.12 12.52 5.19
N ILE A 320 6.19 12.61 6.17
CA ILE A 320 6.56 12.88 7.57
C ILE A 320 7.48 11.79 8.14
N PRO A 321 7.13 10.48 8.13
CA PRO A 321 8.05 9.45 8.61
C PRO A 321 9.35 9.37 7.82
N GLU A 322 9.30 9.58 6.50
CA GLU A 322 10.51 9.61 5.65
C GLU A 322 11.46 10.74 6.09
N THR A 323 10.93 11.91 6.42
CA THR A 323 11.72 13.03 6.96
C THR A 323 12.23 12.74 8.37
N VAL A 324 11.53 11.92 9.16
CA VAL A 324 12.02 11.50 10.49
C VAL A 324 13.22 10.59 10.39
N ASP A 325 13.24 9.68 9.41
CA ASP A 325 14.42 8.86 9.13
C ASP A 325 15.62 9.76 8.77
N ASP A 326 15.40 10.81 7.96
CA ASP A 326 16.45 11.78 7.64
C ASP A 326 16.92 12.59 8.87
N ILE A 327 15.99 12.97 9.77
CA ILE A 327 16.33 13.62 11.05
C ILE A 327 17.19 12.69 11.91
N ALA A 328 16.84 11.41 12.01
CA ALA A 328 17.61 10.42 12.75
C ALA A 328 19.01 10.26 12.16
N ALA A 329 19.13 10.20 10.83
CA ALA A 329 20.42 10.15 10.16
C ALA A 329 21.31 11.37 10.49
N ALA A 330 20.76 12.59 10.44
CA ALA A 330 21.50 13.80 10.81
C ALA A 330 21.95 13.80 12.28
N PHE A 331 21.11 13.29 13.20
CA PHE A 331 21.50 13.11 14.60
C PHE A 331 22.62 12.07 14.75
N TYR A 332 22.54 10.96 14.03
CA TYR A 332 23.59 9.96 14.02
C TYR A 332 24.90 10.56 13.53
N ASP A 333 24.89 11.37 12.47
CA ASP A 333 26.07 12.06 11.94
C ASP A 333 26.54 13.27 12.78
N LEU A 334 25.89 13.53 13.92
CA LEU A 334 26.16 14.64 14.84
C LEU A 334 26.04 16.03 14.19
N ASP A 335 25.26 16.15 13.11
CA ASP A 335 25.02 17.41 12.41
C ASP A 335 23.79 18.13 12.99
N ALA A 336 24.04 19.03 13.94
CA ALA A 336 22.99 19.81 14.61
C ALA A 336 22.25 20.76 13.66
N ASP A 337 22.95 21.30 12.65
CA ASP A 337 22.37 22.27 11.72
C ASP A 337 21.43 21.55 10.74
N GLU A 338 21.86 20.41 10.19
CA GLU A 338 21.04 19.56 9.32
C GLU A 338 19.84 18.97 10.08
N ALA A 339 20.04 18.49 11.32
CA ALA A 339 18.95 17.98 12.15
C ALA A 339 17.88 19.05 12.43
N GLN A 340 18.28 20.30 12.68
CA GLN A 340 17.35 21.42 12.89
C GLN A 340 16.64 21.84 11.59
N GLU A 341 17.34 21.86 10.44
CA GLU A 341 16.71 22.11 9.14
C GLU A 341 15.64 21.06 8.80
N MET A 342 15.98 19.78 8.97
CA MET A 342 15.07 18.67 8.69
C MET A 342 13.89 18.64 9.67
N LEU A 343 14.10 19.00 10.93
CA LEU A 343 13.03 19.17 11.91
C LEU A 343 12.04 20.27 11.50
N ASP A 344 12.54 21.42 11.06
CA ASP A 344 11.69 22.53 10.63
C ASP A 344 10.91 22.19 9.36
N ARG A 345 11.53 21.44 8.43
CA ARG A 345 10.84 20.86 7.29
C ARG A 345 9.71 19.91 7.71
N CYS A 346 9.96 18.98 8.62
CA CYS A 346 8.95 18.06 9.15
C CYS A 346 7.77 18.83 9.79
N CYS A 347 8.07 19.90 10.54
CA CYS A 347 7.04 20.78 11.10
C CYS A 347 6.23 21.49 10.02
N ALA A 348 6.86 21.98 8.95
CA ALA A 348 6.19 22.63 7.83
C ALA A 348 5.28 21.66 7.06
N GLU A 349 5.72 20.41 6.84
CA GLU A 349 4.91 19.36 6.23
C GLU A 349 3.68 19.05 7.08
N ALA A 350 3.84 18.91 8.40
CA ALA A 350 2.71 18.67 9.29
C ALA A 350 1.71 19.84 9.34
N LYS A 351 2.19 21.09 9.34
CA LYS A 351 1.33 22.27 9.21
C LYS A 351 0.59 22.30 7.87
N THR A 352 1.26 21.91 6.78
CA THR A 352 0.63 21.78 5.46
C THR A 352 -0.48 20.73 5.48
N ALA A 353 -0.25 19.57 6.11
CA ALA A 353 -1.29 18.55 6.28
C ALA A 353 -2.50 19.08 7.06
N VAL A 354 -2.28 19.86 8.12
CA VAL A 354 -3.35 20.50 8.89
C VAL A 354 -4.13 21.50 8.05
N GLU A 355 -3.46 22.38 7.32
CA GLU A 355 -4.11 23.42 6.52
C GLU A 355 -4.95 22.83 5.38
N LEU A 356 -4.47 21.76 4.73
CA LEU A 356 -5.18 21.06 3.66
C LEU A 356 -6.56 20.56 4.07
N VAL A 357 -6.72 20.18 5.35
CA VAL A 357 -7.98 19.70 5.92
C VAL A 357 -8.42 20.51 7.13
N ARG A 358 -8.09 21.80 7.16
CA ARG A 358 -8.49 22.69 8.26
C ARG A 358 -10.01 22.71 8.39
N THR A 359 -10.70 22.99 7.30
CA THR A 359 -12.17 22.88 7.22
C THR A 359 -12.61 21.44 7.00
N SER A 360 -13.84 21.14 7.38
CA SER A 360 -14.46 19.84 7.10
C SER A 360 -14.59 19.57 5.60
N TRP A 361 -14.90 18.33 5.21
CA TRP A 361 -15.10 17.98 3.80
C TRP A 361 -16.25 18.75 3.12
N SER A 362 -17.16 19.36 3.89
CA SER A 362 -18.22 20.26 3.41
C SER A 362 -17.85 21.75 3.48
N GLY A 363 -16.59 22.09 3.80
CA GLY A 363 -16.10 23.47 3.87
C GLY A 363 -16.54 24.23 5.13
N GLN A 364 -17.11 23.55 6.12
CA GLN A 364 -17.54 24.16 7.38
C GLN A 364 -16.47 24.01 8.47
N ASP A 365 -16.41 25.00 9.36
CA ASP A 365 -15.61 24.93 10.57
C ASP A 365 -16.22 23.94 11.57
N ASP A 366 -15.35 23.16 12.22
CA ASP A 366 -15.75 22.18 13.22
C ASP A 366 -14.75 22.14 14.38
N GLU A 367 -14.95 21.18 15.31
CA GLU A 367 -14.07 21.00 16.46
C GLU A 367 -12.60 20.75 16.08
N PHE A 368 -12.34 20.19 14.89
CA PHE A 368 -10.97 19.99 14.43
C PHE A 368 -10.34 21.32 14.01
N THR A 369 -11.08 22.25 13.38
CA THR A 369 -10.57 23.59 13.05
C THR A 369 -10.01 24.30 14.29
N ALA A 370 -10.80 24.33 15.38
CA ALA A 370 -10.37 24.94 16.63
C ALA A 370 -9.23 24.17 17.33
N TRP A 371 -9.20 22.84 17.16
CA TRP A 371 -8.12 22.01 17.69
C TRP A 371 -6.81 22.19 16.91
N SER A 372 -6.87 22.32 15.58
CA SER A 372 -5.71 22.49 14.73
C SER A 372 -4.97 23.78 15.04
N GLU A 373 -5.68 24.88 15.29
CA GLU A 373 -5.05 26.15 15.68
C GLU A 373 -4.27 26.03 16.99
N LYS A 374 -4.85 25.36 17.98
CA LYS A 374 -4.19 25.08 19.27
C LYS A 374 -3.00 24.15 19.10
N TRP A 375 -3.11 23.14 18.24
CA TRP A 375 -2.05 22.20 17.98
C TRP A 375 -0.86 22.86 17.25
N VAL A 376 -1.13 23.74 16.27
CA VAL A 376 -0.09 24.52 15.58
C VAL A 376 0.62 25.47 16.55
N ALA A 377 -0.13 26.19 17.40
CA ALA A 377 0.47 27.05 18.42
C ALA A 377 1.36 26.25 19.38
N ALA A 378 0.86 25.10 19.87
CA ALA A 378 1.65 24.23 20.73
C ALA A 378 2.89 23.65 20.04
N LEU A 379 2.86 23.46 18.71
CA LEU A 379 4.01 22.96 17.94
C LEU A 379 5.10 24.04 17.80
N ASP A 380 4.68 25.31 17.68
CA ASP A 380 5.59 26.45 17.61
C ASP A 380 6.23 26.79 18.96
N ASP A 381 5.51 26.52 20.05
CA ASP A 381 5.98 26.71 21.43
C ASP A 381 6.83 25.54 21.95
N ALA A 382 6.84 24.38 21.27
CA ALA A 382 7.60 23.18 21.63
C ALA A 382 9.06 23.24 21.17
#